data_AF-A0A8T2N3C4-F1
#
_entry.id   AF-A0A8T2N3C4-F1
#
_cell.length_a   1.000
_cell.length_b   1.000
_cell.length_c   1.000
_cell.angle_alpha   90.00
_cell.angle_beta   90.00
_cell.angle_gamma   90.00
#
_symmetry.space_group_name_H-M   'P 1'
#
loop_
_entity.id
_entity.type
_entity.pdbx_description
1 polymer ?
#
loop_
_entity_poly.entity_id
_entity_poly.type
_entity_poly.pdbx_seq_one_letter_code
_entity_poly.pdbx_strand_id
1 'polypeptide(L)'
;MKYLRPKIFGFSWKNCGKPDDPAVMKTLDLSPDPIGIPGDVTASAAGSTSVKLAAPLAVNVTLEKEVAGFWVKIPCLEEIGSCHYPDGCQLLDMSDFYLPNVDLPYWLTNGNYRVEGVLGSQGQELGCLK
;
A
#
# COMPACT_ATOMS: atom_id res chain seq x y z
N MET A 1 26.39 -14.17 3.35
CA MET A 1 25.39 -13.70 4.33
C MET A 1 24.06 -14.34 3.95
N LYS A 2 23.35 -14.96 4.90
CA LYS A 2 22.13 -15.73 4.63
C LYS A 2 20.93 -14.78 4.72
N TYR A 3 20.49 -14.27 3.57
CA TYR A 3 19.32 -13.38 3.48
C TYR A 3 18.08 -14.05 4.11
N LEU A 4 17.36 -13.30 4.94
CA LEU A 4 16.05 -13.75 5.45
C LEU A 4 15.05 -13.75 4.29
N ARG A 5 14.20 -14.78 4.21
CA ARG A 5 13.11 -14.88 3.23
C ARG A 5 11.79 -14.64 3.94
N PRO A 6 11.36 -13.38 4.12
CA PRO A 6 10.10 -13.10 4.78
C PRO A 6 8.93 -13.56 3.90
N LYS A 7 7.81 -13.84 4.57
CA LYS A 7 6.55 -14.22 3.95
C LYS A 7 5.45 -13.33 4.54
N ILE A 8 4.58 -12.81 3.68
CA ILE A 8 3.40 -12.06 4.10
C ILE A 8 2.28 -13.07 4.33
N PHE A 9 1.67 -13.02 5.51
CA PHE A 9 0.54 -13.86 5.90
C PHE A 9 -0.66 -12.99 6.24
N GLY A 10 -1.87 -13.48 5.93
CA GLY A 10 -3.11 -12.85 6.41
C GLY A 10 -3.37 -11.47 5.81
N PHE A 11 -3.07 -11.29 4.52
CA PHE A 11 -3.43 -10.08 3.81
C PHE A 11 -4.94 -9.85 3.91
N SER A 12 -5.32 -8.64 4.34
CA SER A 12 -6.69 -8.19 4.42
C SER A 12 -6.74 -6.70 4.14
N TRP A 13 -7.87 -6.22 3.65
CA TRP A 13 -8.06 -4.82 3.29
C TRP A 13 -9.52 -4.40 3.52
N LYS A 14 -9.75 -3.09 3.59
CA LYS A 14 -11.06 -2.44 3.66
C LYS A 14 -11.01 -1.01 3.13
N ASN A 15 -12.16 -0.50 2.69
CA ASN A 15 -12.31 0.95 2.49
C ASN A 15 -12.33 1.64 3.87
N CYS A 16 -11.53 2.69 4.04
CA CYS A 16 -11.48 3.53 5.25
C CYS A 16 -12.07 4.92 5.05
N GLY A 17 -12.50 5.21 3.83
CA GLY A 17 -13.06 6.50 3.44
C GLY A 17 -14.44 6.74 4.02
N LYS A 18 -14.96 7.95 3.80
CA LYS A 18 -16.33 8.30 4.17
C LYS A 18 -17.33 7.56 3.27
N PRO A 19 -18.58 7.34 3.72
CA PRO A 19 -19.60 6.66 2.91
C PRO A 19 -19.92 7.36 1.58
N ASP A 20 -19.69 8.67 1.50
CA ASP A 20 -19.91 9.52 0.34
C ASP A 20 -18.65 9.77 -0.50
N ASP A 21 -17.52 9.15 -0.14
CA ASP A 21 -16.29 9.26 -0.94
C ASP A 21 -16.53 8.69 -2.34
N PRO A 22 -16.12 9.43 -3.39
CA PRO A 22 -16.48 9.09 -4.75
C PRO A 22 -15.79 7.83 -5.27
N ALA A 23 -14.59 7.48 -4.79
CA ALA A 23 -13.82 6.31 -5.20
C ALA A 23 -13.82 5.22 -4.12
N VAL A 24 -14.26 4.03 -4.51
CA VAL A 24 -14.45 2.88 -3.62
C VAL A 24 -13.84 1.63 -4.23
N MET A 25 -13.04 0.90 -3.44
CA MET A 25 -12.50 -0.40 -3.81
C MET A 25 -13.55 -1.49 -3.64
N LYS A 26 -13.72 -2.34 -4.67
CA LYS A 26 -14.68 -3.44 -4.70
C LYS A 26 -13.99 -4.77 -4.42
N THR A 27 -12.86 -5.02 -5.07
CA THR A 27 -12.06 -6.23 -4.90
C THR A 27 -10.58 -5.86 -4.90
N LEU A 28 -9.80 -6.52 -4.05
CA LEU A 28 -8.35 -6.44 -4.06
C LEU A 28 -7.82 -7.80 -3.59
N ASP A 29 -7.16 -8.50 -4.50
CA ASP A 29 -6.68 -9.85 -4.29
C ASP A 29 -5.19 -9.90 -4.62
N LEU A 30 -4.42 -10.51 -3.72
CA LEU A 30 -2.99 -10.75 -3.90
C LEU A 30 -2.71 -12.24 -3.93
N SER A 31 -1.83 -12.66 -4.82
CA SER A 31 -1.43 -14.07 -5.00
C SER A 31 0.08 -14.14 -5.27
N PRO A 32 0.80 -15.18 -4.78
CA PRO A 32 0.31 -16.34 -4.03
C PRO A 32 0.17 -16.08 -2.51
N ASP A 33 -0.58 -16.93 -1.80
CA ASP A 33 -0.69 -16.92 -0.33
C ASP A 33 0.08 -18.11 0.28
N PRO A 34 1.09 -17.90 1.15
CA PRO A 34 1.66 -16.61 1.58
C PRO A 34 2.60 -16.00 0.53
N ILE A 35 2.61 -14.68 0.43
CA ILE A 35 3.45 -13.95 -0.53
C ILE A 35 4.91 -14.04 -0.08
N GLY A 36 5.78 -14.58 -0.94
CA GLY A 36 7.21 -14.73 -0.66
C GLY A 36 8.03 -13.51 -1.10
N ILE A 37 9.01 -13.12 -0.28
CA ILE A 37 9.98 -12.07 -0.62
C ILE A 37 11.40 -12.66 -0.64
N PRO A 38 12.19 -12.48 -1.72
CA PRO A 38 11.80 -11.91 -3.00
C PRO A 38 10.89 -12.86 -3.80
N GLY A 39 10.13 -12.31 -4.75
CA GLY A 39 9.23 -13.09 -5.60
C GLY A 39 8.28 -12.21 -6.42
N ASP A 40 7.63 -12.84 -7.40
CA ASP A 40 6.58 -12.20 -8.19
C ASP A 40 5.26 -12.24 -7.43
N VAL A 41 4.50 -11.16 -7.52
CA VAL A 41 3.16 -11.05 -6.94
C VAL A 41 2.17 -10.68 -8.03
N THR A 42 1.07 -11.40 -8.08
CA THR A 42 -0.09 -11.00 -8.88
C THR A 42 -1.06 -10.24 -8.00
N ALA A 43 -1.33 -8.98 -8.38
CA ALA A 43 -2.34 -8.15 -7.75
C ALA A 43 -3.51 -7.93 -8.72
N SER A 44 -4.73 -8.19 -8.25
CA SER A 44 -5.95 -7.92 -9.00
C SER A 44 -6.80 -6.96 -8.19
N ALA A 45 -7.14 -5.81 -8.77
CA ALA A 45 -7.96 -4.80 -8.12
C ALA A 45 -9.12 -4.37 -9.01
N ALA A 46 -10.31 -4.19 -8.44
CA ALA A 46 -11.43 -3.54 -9.09
C ALA A 46 -12.01 -2.48 -8.17
N GLY A 47 -12.23 -1.29 -8.71
CA GLY A 47 -12.83 -0.17 -8.00
C GLY A 47 -13.89 0.53 -8.84
N SER A 48 -14.68 1.36 -8.20
CA SER A 48 -15.66 2.24 -8.85
C SER A 48 -15.42 3.68 -8.43
N THR A 49 -15.67 4.61 -9.33
CA THR A 49 -15.65 6.04 -9.00
C THR A 49 -16.84 6.77 -9.60
N SER A 50 -17.43 7.72 -8.86
CA SER A 50 -18.50 8.60 -9.33
C SER A 50 -17.99 9.89 -9.97
N VAL A 51 -16.69 10.17 -9.87
CA VAL A 51 -16.04 11.36 -10.46
C VAL A 51 -14.95 10.93 -11.43
N LYS A 52 -14.60 11.82 -12.36
CA LYS A 52 -13.48 11.57 -13.27
C LYS A 52 -12.17 11.67 -12.50
N LEU A 53 -11.41 10.58 -12.49
CA LEU A 53 -10.03 10.57 -12.00
C LEU A 53 -9.13 11.08 -13.13
N ALA A 54 -8.45 12.20 -12.89
CA ALA A 54 -7.50 12.79 -13.82
C ALA A 54 -6.29 13.32 -13.04
N ALA A 55 -5.11 13.21 -13.65
CA ALA A 55 -3.88 13.71 -13.05
C ALA A 55 -3.96 15.24 -12.82
N PRO A 56 -3.31 15.77 -11.77
CA PRO A 56 -2.56 15.02 -10.76
C PRO A 56 -3.48 14.41 -9.69
N LEU A 57 -3.23 13.14 -9.34
CA LEU A 57 -3.89 12.46 -8.23
C LEU A 57 -2.92 12.31 -7.06
N ALA A 58 -3.14 13.05 -5.98
CA ALA A 58 -2.30 12.94 -4.80
C ALA A 58 -2.62 11.64 -4.04
N VAL A 59 -1.59 10.95 -3.57
CA VAL A 59 -1.72 9.75 -2.74
C VAL A 59 -0.93 9.96 -1.45
N ASN A 60 -1.61 9.93 -0.32
CA ASN A 60 -0.97 9.90 0.99
C ASN A 60 -0.91 8.47 1.48
N VAL A 61 0.31 7.96 1.69
CA VAL A 61 0.55 6.63 2.24
C VAL A 61 0.97 6.75 3.70
N THR A 62 0.37 5.94 4.55
CA THR A 62 0.79 5.75 5.95
C THR A 62 1.11 4.27 6.16
N LEU A 63 2.38 3.98 6.44
CA LEU A 63 2.88 2.64 6.73
C LEU A 63 3.17 2.52 8.22
N GLU A 64 2.64 1.50 8.88
CA GLU A 64 2.81 1.33 10.32
C GLU A 64 3.20 -0.10 10.72
N LYS A 65 4.23 -0.15 11.56
CA LYS A 65 4.83 -1.27 12.30
C LYS A 65 4.09 -1.66 13.58
N GLU A 66 3.54 -2.85 13.76
CA GLU A 66 3.28 -3.31 15.14
C GLU A 66 4.59 -3.66 15.87
N VAL A 67 4.83 -3.01 17.01
CA VAL A 67 5.99 -3.21 17.90
C VAL A 67 5.49 -3.27 19.34
N ALA A 68 5.67 -4.42 19.99
CA ALA A 68 5.27 -4.64 21.38
C ALA A 68 3.79 -4.25 21.68
N GLY A 69 2.88 -4.52 20.74
CA GLY A 69 1.44 -4.23 20.87
C GLY A 69 1.03 -2.80 20.50
N PHE A 70 1.97 -1.96 20.06
CA PHE A 70 1.70 -0.60 19.60
C PHE A 70 1.98 -0.46 18.10
N TRP A 71 1.19 0.36 17.42
CA TRP A 71 1.42 0.69 16.01
C TRP A 71 2.31 1.92 15.89
N VAL A 72 3.47 1.75 15.26
CA VAL A 72 4.50 2.77 15.08
C VAL A 72 4.55 3.18 13.61
N LYS A 73 4.36 4.47 13.33
CA LYS A 73 4.46 5.02 11.98
C LYS A 73 5.89 4.98 11.47
N ILE A 74 6.08 4.37 10.30
CA ILE A 74 7.36 4.32 9.59
C ILE A 74 7.49 5.62 8.78
N PRO A 75 8.51 6.45 9.02
CA PRO A 75 8.69 7.72 8.31
C PRO A 75 8.97 7.49 6.81
N CYS A 76 8.72 8.50 5.99
CA CYS A 76 9.13 8.47 4.59
C CYS A 76 10.66 8.61 4.49
N LEU A 77 11.31 7.64 3.87
CA LEU A 77 12.74 7.66 3.54
C LEU A 77 12.91 7.10 2.13
N GLU A 78 13.53 7.86 1.24
CA GLU A 78 13.78 7.44 -0.15
C GLU A 78 12.52 6.90 -0.85
N GLU A 79 11.40 7.63 -0.71
CA GLU A 79 10.08 7.26 -1.28
C GLU A 79 9.49 5.93 -0.75
N ILE A 80 10.01 5.42 0.37
CA ILE A 80 9.50 4.23 1.06
C ILE A 80 9.00 4.63 2.46
N GLY A 81 7.83 4.14 2.85
CA GLY A 81 7.24 4.37 4.17
C GLY A 81 6.00 5.26 4.10
N SER A 82 5.83 6.15 5.08
CA SER A 82 4.68 7.05 5.12
C SER A 82 4.91 8.31 4.28
N CYS A 83 4.82 8.16 2.97
CA CYS A 83 5.14 9.19 1.98
C CYS A 83 3.91 9.90 1.41
N HIS A 84 4.13 11.12 0.92
CA HIS A 84 3.16 11.86 0.11
C HIS A 84 3.61 11.85 -1.35
N TYR A 85 2.78 11.30 -2.23
CA TYR A 85 3.01 11.30 -3.67
C TYR A 85 2.07 12.31 -4.32
N PRO A 86 2.59 13.39 -4.94
CA PRO A 86 1.74 14.46 -5.48
C PRO A 86 0.99 14.03 -6.76
N ASP A 87 1.49 13.03 -7.48
CA ASP A 87 0.86 12.49 -8.68
C ASP A 87 1.08 10.97 -8.79
N GLY A 88 0.22 10.20 -8.11
CA GLY A 88 0.23 8.75 -8.09
C GLY A 88 -0.14 8.11 -9.44
N CYS A 89 -0.65 8.86 -10.42
CA CYS A 89 -0.87 8.33 -11.76
C CYS A 89 0.44 7.82 -12.39
N GLN A 90 1.57 8.46 -12.08
CA GLN A 90 2.89 8.06 -12.59
C GLN A 90 3.37 6.72 -12.02
N LEU A 91 2.82 6.27 -10.90
CA LEU A 91 3.15 4.99 -10.27
C LEU A 91 2.35 3.82 -10.88
N LEU A 92 1.16 4.09 -11.41
CA LEU A 92 0.23 3.06 -11.92
C LEU A 92 0.59 2.55 -13.32
N ASP A 93 1.44 3.26 -14.06
CA ASP A 93 1.91 2.83 -15.38
C ASP A 93 2.88 1.63 -15.32
N MET A 94 3.26 1.17 -14.12
CA MET A 94 4.02 -0.07 -13.91
C MET A 94 3.09 -1.29 -13.77
N SER A 95 3.04 -2.13 -14.81
CA SER A 95 2.22 -3.36 -14.82
C SER A 95 2.89 -4.58 -14.15
N ASP A 96 4.20 -4.55 -13.95
CA ASP A 96 4.95 -5.66 -13.34
C ASP A 96 5.44 -5.28 -11.95
N PHE A 97 5.04 -6.05 -10.94
CA PHE A 97 5.40 -5.83 -9.55
C PHE A 97 6.31 -6.95 -9.03
N TYR A 98 7.61 -6.67 -9.03
CA TYR A 98 8.63 -7.54 -8.43
C TYR A 98 8.93 -7.07 -7.02
N LEU A 99 8.90 -7.97 -6.03
CA LEU A 99 9.37 -7.67 -4.68
C LEU A 99 10.88 -7.90 -4.58
N PRO A 100 11.71 -6.84 -4.51
CA PRO A 100 13.16 -6.98 -4.54
C PRO A 100 13.70 -7.54 -3.22
N ASN A 101 14.94 -8.03 -3.28
CA ASN A 101 15.70 -8.37 -2.09
C ASN A 101 16.25 -7.08 -1.47
N VAL A 102 15.66 -6.64 -0.35
CA VAL A 102 16.08 -5.45 0.39
C VAL A 102 16.68 -5.89 1.72
N ASP A 103 17.86 -5.36 2.04
CA ASP A 103 18.49 -5.52 3.35
C ASP A 103 17.73 -4.68 4.39
N LEU A 104 16.60 -5.21 4.83
CA LEU A 104 15.82 -4.60 5.90
C LEU A 104 16.46 -4.92 7.25
N PRO A 105 16.54 -3.95 8.18
CA PRO A 105 16.83 -4.23 9.58
C PRO A 105 15.97 -5.38 10.10
N TYR A 106 16.49 -6.22 10.99
CA TYR A 106 15.74 -7.37 11.54
C TYR A 106 14.42 -6.96 12.20
N TRP A 107 14.37 -5.75 12.78
CA TRP A 107 13.15 -5.19 13.34
C TRP A 107 12.11 -4.80 12.27
N LEU A 108 12.44 -4.80 10.97
CA LEU A 108 11.57 -4.49 9.83
C LEU A 108 11.18 -5.72 8.99
N THR A 109 11.65 -6.94 9.29
CA THR A 109 11.36 -8.12 8.45
C THR A 109 10.20 -8.98 8.93
N ASN A 110 9.87 -8.98 10.23
CA ASN A 110 8.82 -9.83 10.81
C ASN A 110 7.84 -9.00 11.65
N GLY A 111 6.55 -9.34 11.60
CA GLY A 111 5.50 -8.73 12.42
C GLY A 111 4.27 -8.33 11.60
N ASN A 112 3.32 -7.66 12.26
CA ASN A 112 2.13 -7.15 11.62
C ASN A 112 2.40 -5.74 11.06
N TYR A 113 1.89 -5.50 9.86
CA TYR A 113 1.99 -4.22 9.16
C TYR A 113 0.59 -3.78 8.75
N ARG A 114 0.37 -2.47 8.70
CA ARG A 114 -0.81 -1.87 8.09
C ARG A 114 -0.38 -0.75 7.15
N VAL A 115 -1.04 -0.66 6.02
CA VAL A 115 -0.82 0.37 5.01
C VAL A 115 -2.14 1.07 4.80
N GLU A 116 -2.16 2.39 4.90
CA GLU A 116 -3.33 3.21 4.59
C GLU A 116 -2.99 4.14 3.43
N GLY A 117 -3.78 4.10 2.37
CA GLY A 117 -3.62 4.94 1.19
C GLY A 117 -4.85 5.82 1.00
N VAL A 118 -4.65 7.14 1.04
CA VAL A 118 -5.70 8.14 0.79
C VAL A 118 -5.46 8.77 -0.57
N LEU A 119 -6.42 8.59 -1.48
CA LEU A 119 -6.44 9.20 -2.80
C LEU A 119 -7.12 10.57 -2.72
N GLY A 120 -6.51 11.58 -3.32
CA GLY A 120 -7.08 12.93 -3.38
C GLY A 120 -6.82 13.63 -4.71
N SER A 121 -7.62 14.65 -4.99
CA SER A 121 -7.41 15.58 -6.11
C SER A 121 -7.91 16.96 -5.74
N GLN A 122 -7.19 18.01 -6.14
CA GLN A 122 -7.53 19.41 -5.87
C GLN A 122 -7.82 19.73 -4.38
N GLY A 123 -7.13 19.02 -3.47
CA GLY A 123 -7.31 19.19 -2.02
C GLY A 123 -8.53 18.45 -1.44
N GLN A 124 -9.29 17.73 -2.24
CA GLN A 124 -10.39 16.87 -1.80
C GLN A 124 -9.96 15.40 -1.74
N GLU A 125 -10.34 14.72 -0.65
CA GLU A 125 -10.24 13.26 -0.55
C GLU A 125 -11.27 12.61 -1.45
N LEU A 126 -10.81 11.67 -2.27
CA LEU A 126 -11.62 10.92 -3.21
C LEU A 126 -11.89 9.49 -2.74
N GLY A 127 -11.05 8.95 -1.88
CA GLY A 127 -11.25 7.64 -1.27
C GLY A 127 -10.05 7.20 -0.42
N CYS A 128 -10.27 6.18 0.40
CA CYS A 128 -9.26 5.65 1.32
C CYS A 128 -9.32 4.13 1.36
N LEU A 129 -8.15 3.49 1.34
CA LEU A 129 -7.95 2.04 1.43
C LEU A 129 -6.99 1.71 2.58
N LYS A 130 -7.29 0.67 3.37
CA LYS A 130 -6.46 0.21 4.49
C LYS A 130 -6.36 -1.31 4.55
#